data_AF-A0AA41Q495-F1
#
_entry.id   AF-A0AA41Q495-F1
#
_cell.length_a   1.000
_cell.length_b   1.000
_cell.length_c   1.000
_cell.angle_alpha   90.00
_cell.angle_beta   90.00
_cell.angle_gamma   90.00
#
_symmetry.space_group_name_H-M   'P 1'
#
loop_
_entity.id
_entity.type
_entity.pdbx_description
1 polymer ?
#
loop_
_entity_poly.entity_id
_entity_poly.type
_entity_poly.pdbx_seq_one_letter_code
_entity_poly.pdbx_strand_id
1 'polypeptide(L)' 'MSQADHHGNTPAAWTLTILALIGSTVSGVALIMPSPVLFWAGLAVIAVGAVVAGGMRMAGMGAIPARR' A
#
# COMPACT_ATOMS: atom_id res chain seq x y z
N MET A 1 8.64 19.87 23.66
CA MET A 1 8.55 18.43 23.36
C MET A 1 8.56 18.31 21.85
N SER A 2 9.57 17.65 21.27
CA SER A 2 9.61 17.42 19.83
C SER A 2 8.34 16.66 19.44
N GLN A 3 7.58 17.23 18.50
CA GLN A 3 6.52 16.54 17.77
C GLN A 3 7.16 15.28 17.19
N ALA A 4 7.04 14.13 17.86
CA ALA A 4 7.55 12.89 17.29
C ALA A 4 6.84 12.71 15.95
N ASP A 5 7.62 12.63 14.87
CA ASP A 5 7.16 12.59 13.48
C ASP A 5 6.31 11.33 13.25
N HIS A 6 5.04 11.35 13.64
CA HIS A 6 4.07 10.31 13.33
C HIS A 6 3.61 10.50 11.87
N HIS A 7 4.56 10.45 10.94
CA HIS A 7 4.30 10.46 9.51
C HIS A 7 3.75 9.08 9.13
N GLY A 8 2.50 8.98 8.67
CA GLY A 8 1.97 7.80 7.98
C GLY A 8 2.26 6.41 8.58
N ASN A 9 2.61 6.28 9.86
CA ASN A 9 3.09 5.02 10.46
C ASN A 9 1.91 4.19 10.99
N THR A 10 0.87 4.07 10.16
CA THR A 10 -0.34 3.35 10.50
C THR A 10 -0.35 2.03 9.75
N PRO A 11 -0.95 0.96 10.31
CA PRO A 11 -1.03 -0.32 9.63
C PRO A 11 -1.66 -0.18 8.24
N ALA A 12 -2.72 0.64 8.10
CA ALA A 12 -3.37 0.84 6.80
C ALA A 12 -2.43 1.49 5.76
N ALA A 13 -1.60 2.46 6.17
CA ALA A 13 -0.65 3.13 5.28
C ALA A 13 0.51 2.20 4.87
N TRP A 14 1.04 1.42 5.81
CA TRP A 14 2.12 0.47 5.54
C TRP A 14 1.66 -0.71 4.68
N THR A 15 0.45 -1.23 4.91
CA THR A 15 -0.13 -2.30 4.08
C THR A 15 -0.24 -1.86 2.62
N LEU A 16 -0.77 -0.66 2.36
CA LEU A 16 -0.84 -0.13 1.00
C LEU A 16 0.55 0.01 0.38
N THR A 17 1.50 0.57 1.14
CA THR A 17 2.87 0.81 0.67
C THR A 17 3.56 -0.49 0.27
N ILE A 18 3.53 -1.52 1.13
CA ILE A 18 4.17 -2.81 0.85
C ILE A 18 3.56 -3.47 -0.39
N LEU A 19 2.23 -3.49 -0.50
CA LEU A 19 1.56 -4.10 -1.64
C LEU A 19 1.78 -3.31 -2.94
N ALA A 20 1.85 -1.98 -2.87
CA ALA A 20 2.22 -1.14 -3.99
C ALA A 20 3.67 -1.37 -4.43
N LEU A 21 4.61 -1.52 -3.50
CA LEU A 21 6.01 -1.83 -3.79
C LEU A 21 6.16 -3.21 -4.45
N ILE A 22 5.49 -4.24 -3.92
CA ILE A 22 5.50 -5.58 -4.51
C ILE A 22 4.88 -5.55 -5.92
N GLY A 23 3.67 -5.00 -6.05
CA GLY A 23 2.95 -4.98 -7.33
C GLY A 23 3.67 -4.15 -8.41
N SER A 24 4.25 -3.00 -8.04
CA SER A 24 5.03 -2.18 -8.98
C SER A 24 6.34 -2.84 -9.36
N THR A 25 7.01 -3.54 -8.45
CA THR A 25 8.21 -4.32 -8.75
C THR A 25 7.91 -5.45 -9.74
N VAL A 26 6.85 -6.23 -9.50
CA VAL A 26 6.41 -7.30 -10.42
C VAL A 26 6.04 -6.72 -11.78
N SER A 27 5.31 -5.61 -11.81
CA SER A 27 4.92 -4.94 -13.06
C SER A 27 6.15 -4.40 -13.82
N GLY A 28 7.12 -3.81 -13.12
CA GLY A 28 8.37 -3.33 -13.73
C GLY A 28 9.20 -4.46 -14.33
N VAL A 29 9.34 -5.57 -13.61
CA VAL A 29 10.00 -6.79 -14.11
C VAL A 29 9.26 -7.35 -15.34
N ALA A 30 7.93 -7.30 -15.36
CA ALA A 30 7.13 -7.76 -16.49
C ALA A 30 7.41 -6.98 -17.80
N LEU A 31 7.77 -5.69 -17.70
CA LEU A 31 8.14 -4.86 -18.84
C LEU A 31 9.51 -5.24 -19.42
N ILE A 32 10.42 -5.79 -18.59
CA ILE A 32 11.72 -6.31 -19.03
C ILE A 32 11.55 -7.68 -19.70
N MET A 33 10.67 -8.53 -19.16
CA MET A 33 10.40 -9.89 -19.65
C MET A 33 9.16 -9.98 -20.56
N PRO A 34 8.94 -8.97 -21.42
CA PRO A 34 7.64 -8.51 -21.97
C PRO A 34 6.46 -9.49 -21.77
N SER A 35 5.98 -9.59 -20.52
CA SER A 35 4.95 -10.56 -20.13
C SER A 35 3.69 -9.81 -19.70
N PRO A 36 2.66 -9.73 -20.57
CA PRO A 36 1.41 -9.06 -20.23
C PRO A 36 0.72 -9.66 -19.01
N VAL A 37 0.80 -10.99 -18.85
CA VAL A 37 0.20 -11.71 -17.72
C VAL A 37 0.83 -11.25 -16.40
N LEU A 38 2.16 -11.17 -16.34
CA LEU A 38 2.87 -10.76 -15.13
C LEU A 38 2.62 -9.28 -14.81
N PHE A 39 2.48 -8.44 -15.83
CA PHE A 39 2.13 -7.03 -15.67
C PHE A 39 0.75 -6.86 -15.00
N TRP A 40 -0.27 -7.54 -15.54
CA TRP A 40 -1.61 -7.49 -14.96
C TRP A 40 -1.69 -8.14 -13.58
N ALA A 41 -0.91 -9.21 -13.33
CA ALA A 41 -0.79 -9.80 -12.00
C ALA A 41 -0.22 -8.78 -10.99
N GLY A 42 0.84 -8.05 -11.36
CA GLY A 42 1.40 -6.98 -10.52
C GLY A 42 0.38 -5.87 -10.22
N LEU A 43 -0.37 -5.41 -11.23
CA LEU A 43 -1.43 -4.42 -11.04
C LEU A 43 -2.58 -4.94 -10.16
N ALA A 44 -2.96 -6.21 -10.28
CA ALA A 44 -3.97 -6.83 -9.43
C ALA A 44 -3.55 -6.80 -7.95
N VAL A 45 -2.26 -7.02 -7.65
CA VAL A 45 -1.73 -6.91 -6.28
C VAL A 45 -1.89 -5.48 -5.74
N ILE A 46 -1.61 -4.45 -6.54
CA ILE A 46 -1.82 -3.05 -6.14
C ILE A 46 -3.30 -2.78 -5.84
N ALA A 47 -4.20 -3.25 -6.72
CA ALA A 47 -5.63 -3.08 -6.54
C ALA A 47 -6.13 -3.74 -5.25
N VAL A 48 -5.67 -4.97 -4.96
CA VAL A 48 -5.95 -5.66 -3.69
C VAL A 48 -5.44 -4.84 -2.51
N GLY A 49 -4.23 -4.28 -2.60
CA GLY A 49 -3.68 -3.43 -1.55
C GLY A 49 -4.51 -2.18 -1.26
N ALA A 50 -5.05 -1.53 -2.30
CA ALA A 50 -5.96 -0.41 -2.14
C ALA A 50 -7.26 -0.81 -1.44
N VAL A 51 -7.85 -1.95 -1.80
CA VAL A 51 -9.07 -2.47 -1.17
C VAL A 51 -8.81 -2.81 0.31
N VAL A 52 -7.72 -3.51 0.61
CA VAL A 52 -7.35 -3.90 1.98
C VAL A 52 -7.08 -2.66 2.83
N ALA A 53 -6.26 -1.72 2.35
CA ALA A 53 -5.97 -0.49 3.09
C ALA A 53 -7.21 0.37 3.32
N GLY A 54 -8.13 0.42 2.35
CA GLY A 54 -9.45 1.03 2.49
C GLY A 54 -10.27 0.37 3.59
N GLY A 55 -10.34 -0.97 3.59
CA GLY A 55 -10.96 -1.77 4.65
C GLY A 55 -10.37 -1.47 6.03
N MET A 56 -9.04 -1.42 6.11
CA MET A 56 -8.33 -1.12 7.36
C MET A 56 -8.60 0.29 7.87
N ARG A 57 -8.71 1.27 6.96
CA ARG A 57 -9.08 2.63 7.32
C ARG A 57 -10.49 2.69 7.89
N MET A 58 -11.45 1.98 7.30
CA MET A 58 -12.82 1.88 7.83
C MET A 58 -12.86 1.20 9.20
N ALA A 59 -11.96 0.26 9.45
CA ALA A 59 -11.78 -0.39 10.75
C ALA A 59 -11.00 0.46 11.79
N GLY A 60 -10.69 1.73 11.50
CA GLY A 60 -10.02 2.65 12.43
C GLY A 60 -8.48 2.56 12.45
N MET A 61 -7.87 1.78 11.57
CA MET A 61 -6.39 1.63 11.51
C MET A 61 -5.70 2.69 10.62
N GLY A 62 -6.43 3.73 10.19
CA GLY A 62 -5.95 4.75 9.25
C GLY A 62 -5.11 5.86 9.88
N ALA A 63 -5.48 6.28 11.09
CA ALA A 63 -4.76 7.18 12.00
C ALA A 63 -5.64 7.40 13.24
N ILE A 64 -5.06 7.41 14.44
CA ILE A 64 -5.77 7.79 15.67
C ILE A 64 -5.88 9.33 15.68
N PRO A 65 -7.06 9.91 15.94
CA PRO A 65 -7.20 11.36 16.04
C PRO A 65 -6.26 11.92 17.11
N ALA A 66 -5.51 12.97 16.79
CA ALA A 66 -4.72 13.67 17.78
C ALA A 66 -5.64 14.19 18.88
N ARG A 67 -5.49 13.65 20.10
CA ARG A 67 -6.19 14.14 21.28
C ARG A 67 -5.73 15.59 21.51
N ARG A 68 -6.68 16.54 21.45
CA ARG A 68 -6.44 17.94 21.85
C ARG A 68 -6.12 18.04 23.33
#